data_AF-A0A081I9Y8-F1
#
_entry.id   AF-A0A081I9Y8-F1
#
_cell.length_a   1.000
_cell.length_b   1.000
_cell.length_c   1.000
_cell.angle_alpha   90.00
_cell.angle_beta   90.00
_cell.angle_gamma   90.00
#
_symmetry.space_group_name_H-M   'P 1'
#
loop_
_entity.id
_entity.type
_entity.pdbx_description
1 polymer ?
#
loop_
_entity_poly.entity_id
_entity_poly.type
_entity_poly.pdbx_seq_one_letter_code
_entity_poly.pdbx_strand_id
1 'polypeptide(L)'
;MEEKKGDEDMEGVENDRNKLEDGSSMEKNNTISSEEDNYTNIDDNININKIVAIMSIKEPETLTKIFNLMKANNCLNYYPLLTPYHNIEKLVNMLLEENYEYENTWCVHYHASFICRLFYEGFIPVASKQKVQIIENHEPKIYKEYLLIPKIHFIRSCMHPSEIHISKKVKKKCKQFYITINKDFDGVVKGIVEKHGQNWLYPFIQEEFKKIFEKKVNYKNVQMHSVELWYEDELVAGELGNTVGSIYTSLTGFQRKSSAGTIQLCALAKLLEHQKFQLWDLGMLLPYKKEIGSKEISMKEFFERHRKFKYIDSEFKVPFMDKLNCAVLIRGLDPSDPTIQPNLT
;
A
#
# COMPACT_ATOMS: atom_id res chain seq x y z
N MET A 1 75.28 3.72 7.45
CA MET A 1 75.07 4.96 8.23
C MET A 1 73.75 4.83 8.98
N GLU A 2 73.61 3.95 9.98
CA GLU A 2 74.41 3.69 11.22
C GLU A 2 73.88 4.51 12.42
N GLU A 3 73.76 3.97 13.64
CA GLU A 3 73.97 2.58 14.10
C GLU A 3 73.27 2.24 15.45
N LYS A 4 72.92 0.96 15.63
CA LYS A 4 72.84 0.14 16.88
C LYS A 4 71.95 0.63 18.06
N LYS A 5 71.09 -0.24 18.63
CA LYS A 5 71.37 -1.40 19.54
C LYS A 5 72.14 -0.97 20.79
N GLY A 6 71.79 -1.39 22.01
CA GLY A 6 70.76 -2.34 22.48
C GLY A 6 71.14 -2.68 23.94
N ASP A 7 70.92 -3.85 24.53
CA ASP A 7 70.10 -5.06 24.30
C ASP A 7 69.88 -5.60 25.78
N GLU A 8 68.69 -6.02 26.26
CA GLU A 8 68.32 -7.42 26.67
C GLU A 8 69.13 -8.02 27.89
N ASP A 9 68.68 -8.96 28.76
CA ASP A 9 67.54 -9.90 28.73
C ASP A 9 67.19 -10.55 30.13
N MET A 10 66.24 -11.52 30.13
CA MET A 10 65.83 -12.52 31.16
C MET A 10 64.96 -12.03 32.33
N GLU A 11 63.83 -12.66 32.72
CA GLU A 11 63.07 -13.84 32.24
C GLU A 11 61.59 -13.75 32.78
N GLY A 12 60.61 -14.64 32.50
CA GLY A 12 60.57 -15.89 31.73
C GLY A 12 59.23 -16.68 31.83
N VAL A 13 59.09 -17.71 30.99
CA VAL A 13 58.27 -18.96 31.07
C VAL A 13 56.74 -18.93 31.39
N GLU A 14 55.95 -18.96 30.30
CA GLU A 14 54.83 -19.90 29.96
C GLU A 14 53.43 -19.97 30.65
N ASN A 15 52.40 -19.71 29.80
CA ASN A 15 51.28 -20.58 29.38
C ASN A 15 49.95 -20.82 30.19
N ASP A 16 48.89 -20.27 29.58
CA ASP A 16 47.66 -20.93 29.08
C ASP A 16 46.43 -21.30 29.95
N ARG A 17 45.27 -20.94 29.36
CA ARG A 17 43.96 -21.64 29.31
C ARG A 17 43.00 -21.74 30.52
N ASN A 18 42.02 -20.84 30.44
CA ASN A 18 40.58 -21.13 30.22
C ASN A 18 39.62 -21.45 31.39
N LYS A 19 38.42 -20.84 31.26
CA LYS A 19 37.08 -21.26 31.77
C LYS A 19 36.82 -21.15 33.29
N LEU A 20 35.59 -20.85 33.74
CA LEU A 20 34.40 -20.18 33.17
C LEU A 20 33.43 -19.84 34.34
N GLU A 21 32.28 -19.21 34.04
CA GLU A 21 31.06 -19.14 34.91
C GLU A 21 31.18 -18.32 36.23
N ASP A 22 30.13 -17.64 36.71
CA ASP A 22 28.87 -17.16 36.09
C ASP A 22 28.32 -15.97 36.91
N GLY A 23 27.32 -15.25 36.38
CA GLY A 23 26.42 -14.42 37.19
C GLY A 23 26.32 -12.96 36.78
N SER A 24 25.43 -12.64 35.84
CA SER A 24 24.83 -11.29 35.74
C SER A 24 23.31 -11.38 35.66
N SER A 25 22.62 -10.48 36.37
CA SER A 25 21.16 -10.54 36.54
C SER A 25 20.43 -9.89 35.36
N MET A 26 19.60 -10.67 34.67
CA MET A 26 18.83 -10.20 33.52
C MET A 26 17.41 -9.74 33.95
N GLU A 27 17.03 -8.52 33.57
CA GLU A 27 15.70 -7.96 33.90
C GLU A 27 14.57 -8.64 33.10
N LYS A 28 13.43 -8.86 33.77
CA LYS A 28 12.28 -9.59 33.20
C LYS A 28 11.34 -8.66 32.44
N ASN A 29 11.51 -8.57 31.12
CA ASN A 29 10.45 -8.08 30.24
C ASN A 29 9.33 -9.12 30.11
N ASN A 30 8.14 -8.83 30.62
CA ASN A 30 6.96 -9.68 30.49
C ASN A 30 6.36 -9.57 29.08
N THR A 31 6.92 -10.32 28.13
CA THR A 31 6.25 -10.56 26.84
C THR A 31 5.10 -11.55 27.06
N ILE A 32 3.86 -11.11 26.88
CA ILE A 32 2.70 -12.02 26.85
C ILE A 32 2.70 -12.72 25.49
N SER A 33 3.29 -13.92 25.43
CA SER A 33 3.16 -14.83 24.30
C SER A 33 1.79 -15.51 24.32
N SER A 34 0.85 -15.04 23.51
CA SER A 34 -0.43 -15.72 23.26
C SER A 34 -0.23 -17.04 22.53
N GLU A 35 -1.04 -18.04 22.84
CA GLU A 35 -0.87 -19.45 22.44
C GLU A 35 -1.25 -19.76 20.97
N GLU A 36 -0.88 -18.90 20.01
CA GLU A 36 -1.30 -19.03 18.60
C GLU A 36 -0.31 -19.80 17.70
N ASP A 37 0.97 -19.91 18.05
CA ASP A 37 2.04 -20.40 17.16
C ASP A 37 2.15 -21.93 17.01
N ASN A 38 1.16 -22.71 17.47
CA ASN A 38 1.22 -24.18 17.51
C ASN A 38 0.30 -24.91 16.50
N TYR A 39 0.06 -24.30 15.34
CA TYR A 39 -0.64 -24.92 14.19
C TYR A 39 0.26 -25.05 12.94
N THR A 40 1.45 -25.61 13.12
CA THR A 40 2.31 -26.11 12.03
C THR A 40 1.77 -27.41 11.44
N ASN A 41 0.67 -27.33 10.67
CA ASN A 41 0.22 -28.42 9.82
C ASN A 41 -0.23 -27.90 8.44
N ILE A 42 -0.17 -28.76 7.43
CA ILE A 42 -0.39 -28.40 6.02
C ILE A 42 -1.90 -28.25 5.79
N ASP A 43 -2.41 -27.02 5.86
CA ASP A 43 -3.80 -26.73 5.51
C ASP A 43 -3.94 -25.68 4.39
N ASP A 44 -4.64 -26.08 3.34
CA ASP A 44 -5.12 -25.19 2.28
C ASP A 44 -6.36 -24.43 2.77
N ASN A 45 -6.08 -23.33 3.48
CA ASN A 45 -7.02 -22.28 3.91
C ASN A 45 -7.62 -21.51 2.70
N ILE A 46 -8.23 -22.26 1.80
CA ILE A 46 -9.04 -21.84 0.64
C ILE A 46 -10.30 -22.71 0.59
N ASN A 47 -10.27 -23.91 1.20
CA ASN A 47 -11.43 -24.78 1.31
C ASN A 47 -12.55 -24.07 2.10
N ILE A 48 -13.64 -23.74 1.40
CA ILE A 48 -14.75 -22.96 1.96
C ILE A 48 -15.42 -23.64 3.16
N ASN A 49 -15.50 -24.98 3.19
CA ASN A 49 -16.04 -25.72 4.34
C ASN A 49 -15.10 -25.58 5.55
N LYS A 50 -13.78 -25.64 5.32
CA LYS A 50 -12.72 -25.27 6.27
C LYS A 50 -13.02 -23.92 6.95
N ILE A 51 -13.22 -22.91 6.11
CA ILE A 51 -13.39 -21.51 6.53
C ILE A 51 -14.75 -21.27 7.20
N VAL A 52 -15.84 -21.87 6.70
CA VAL A 52 -17.17 -21.81 7.34
C VAL A 52 -17.14 -22.44 8.74
N ALA A 53 -16.41 -23.54 8.94
CA ALA A 53 -16.25 -24.16 10.27
C ALA A 53 -15.42 -23.31 11.24
N ILE A 54 -14.44 -22.56 10.76
CA ILE A 54 -13.70 -21.58 11.58
C ILE A 54 -14.61 -20.39 11.94
N MET A 55 -15.36 -19.87 10.96
CA MET A 55 -16.24 -18.71 11.13
C MET A 55 -17.46 -18.99 12.01
N SER A 56 -18.02 -20.19 11.99
CA SER A 56 -19.15 -20.54 12.88
C SER A 56 -18.76 -20.56 14.36
N ILE A 57 -17.47 -20.72 14.66
CA ILE A 57 -16.91 -20.66 16.02
C ILE A 57 -16.43 -19.23 16.35
N LYS A 58 -15.65 -18.59 15.47
CA LYS A 58 -15.00 -17.29 15.75
C LYS A 58 -15.86 -16.06 15.44
N GLU A 59 -16.75 -16.12 14.46
CA GLU A 59 -17.59 -15.00 14.00
C GLU A 59 -18.98 -15.44 13.47
N PRO A 60 -19.82 -16.09 14.30
CA PRO A 60 -21.11 -16.66 13.84
C PRO A 60 -22.07 -15.60 13.26
N GLU A 61 -22.05 -14.38 13.79
CA GLU A 61 -22.85 -13.25 13.27
C GLU A 61 -22.37 -12.80 11.89
N THR A 62 -21.06 -12.67 11.68
CA THR A 62 -20.46 -12.33 10.38
C THR A 62 -20.75 -13.42 9.34
N LEU A 63 -20.73 -14.70 9.73
CA LEU A 63 -21.09 -15.82 8.85
C LEU A 63 -22.57 -15.77 8.45
N THR A 64 -23.46 -15.50 9.42
CA THR A 64 -24.91 -15.32 9.17
C THR A 64 -25.17 -14.13 8.24
N LYS A 65 -24.43 -13.04 8.42
CA LYS A 65 -24.47 -11.85 7.55
C LYS A 65 -24.04 -12.18 6.10
N ILE A 66 -22.95 -12.92 5.91
CA ILE A 66 -22.50 -13.42 4.60
C ILE A 66 -23.60 -14.24 3.92
N PHE A 67 -24.19 -15.21 4.63
CA PHE A 67 -25.26 -16.05 4.09
C PHE A 67 -26.51 -15.25 3.68
N ASN A 68 -26.93 -14.30 4.53
CA ASN A 68 -28.05 -13.41 4.23
C ASN A 68 -27.78 -12.49 3.03
N LEU A 69 -26.54 -12.00 2.86
CA LEU A 69 -26.12 -11.23 1.69
C LEU A 69 -26.18 -12.05 0.40
N MET A 70 -25.65 -13.29 0.42
CA MET A 70 -25.68 -14.21 -0.74
C MET A 70 -27.11 -14.60 -1.14
N LYS A 71 -28.00 -14.73 -0.16
CA LYS A 71 -29.44 -15.03 -0.38
C LYS A 71 -30.24 -13.81 -0.87
N ALA A 72 -29.88 -12.60 -0.45
CA ALA A 72 -30.57 -11.36 -0.84
C ALA A 72 -30.03 -10.76 -2.15
N ASN A 73 -28.78 -11.04 -2.51
CA ASN A 73 -28.15 -10.58 -3.74
C ASN A 73 -27.46 -11.76 -4.46
N ASN A 74 -28.21 -12.42 -5.34
CA ASN A 74 -27.74 -13.56 -6.12
C ASN A 74 -26.46 -13.26 -6.94
N CYS A 75 -26.18 -12.01 -7.28
CA CYS A 75 -24.97 -11.64 -8.02
C CYS A 75 -23.69 -11.90 -7.23
N LEU A 76 -23.74 -11.88 -5.89
CA LEU A 76 -22.57 -12.17 -5.04
C LEU A 76 -22.10 -13.63 -5.15
N ASN A 77 -22.95 -14.54 -5.62
CA ASN A 77 -22.60 -15.95 -5.82
C ASN A 77 -21.67 -16.19 -7.03
N TYR A 78 -21.49 -15.20 -7.90
CA TYR A 78 -20.58 -15.26 -9.06
C TYR A 78 -19.22 -14.57 -8.81
N TYR A 79 -19.03 -13.96 -7.64
CA TYR A 79 -17.79 -13.28 -7.26
C TYR A 79 -17.13 -14.01 -6.07
N PRO A 80 -15.81 -14.27 -6.09
CA PRO A 80 -15.12 -14.89 -4.96
C PRO A 80 -15.31 -14.09 -3.67
N LEU A 81 -15.73 -14.79 -2.61
CA LEU A 81 -15.77 -14.28 -1.26
C LEU A 81 -14.37 -14.36 -0.64
N LEU A 82 -13.85 -13.23 -0.14
CA LEU A 82 -12.63 -13.20 0.66
C LEU A 82 -12.96 -13.02 2.15
N THR A 83 -12.13 -13.57 3.04
CA THR A 83 -12.23 -13.38 4.50
C THR A 83 -10.83 -13.41 5.12
N PRO A 84 -10.63 -12.90 6.36
CA PRO A 84 -9.37 -13.01 7.09
C PRO A 84 -8.88 -14.46 7.32
N TYR A 85 -9.72 -15.46 7.12
CA TYR A 85 -9.34 -16.88 7.24
C TYR A 85 -8.79 -17.47 5.94
N HIS A 86 -8.89 -16.76 4.81
CA HIS A 86 -8.31 -17.21 3.54
C HIS A 86 -6.78 -16.98 3.48
N ASN A 87 -6.07 -17.96 2.91
CA ASN A 87 -4.73 -17.76 2.34
C ASN A 87 -4.88 -17.02 1.01
N ILE A 88 -4.75 -15.69 1.07
CA ILE A 88 -4.96 -14.79 -0.07
C ILE A 88 -3.97 -15.05 -1.20
N GLU A 89 -2.71 -15.40 -0.90
CA GLU A 89 -1.69 -15.68 -1.93
C GLU A 89 -2.02 -16.94 -2.76
N LYS A 90 -2.48 -18.02 -2.10
CA LYS A 90 -2.94 -19.22 -2.80
C LYS A 90 -4.27 -19.00 -3.52
N LEU A 91 -5.18 -18.19 -2.98
CA LEU A 91 -6.41 -17.82 -3.68
C LEU A 91 -6.10 -17.04 -4.97
N VAL A 92 -5.11 -16.15 -4.96
CA VAL A 92 -4.63 -15.48 -6.18
C VAL A 92 -4.04 -16.47 -7.19
N ASN A 93 -3.39 -17.56 -6.78
CA ASN A 93 -2.99 -18.62 -7.73
C ASN A 93 -4.21 -19.22 -8.42
N MET A 94 -5.24 -19.61 -7.67
CA MET A 94 -6.46 -20.19 -8.26
C MET A 94 -7.16 -19.21 -9.22
N LEU A 95 -7.24 -17.91 -8.89
CA LEU A 95 -7.81 -16.91 -9.81
C LEU A 95 -6.98 -16.69 -11.09
N LEU A 96 -5.66 -16.94 -11.04
CA LEU A 96 -4.78 -16.90 -12.21
C LEU A 96 -4.86 -18.20 -13.04
N GLU A 97 -5.04 -19.34 -12.39
CA GLU A 97 -5.18 -20.66 -13.02
C GLU A 97 -6.54 -20.80 -13.74
N GLU A 98 -7.61 -20.32 -13.13
CA GLU A 98 -8.98 -20.28 -13.69
C GLU A 98 -9.21 -19.11 -14.68
N ASN A 99 -8.18 -18.30 -14.99
CA ASN A 99 -8.26 -17.10 -15.85
C ASN A 99 -9.43 -16.16 -15.46
N TYR A 100 -9.44 -15.66 -14.23
CA TYR A 100 -10.59 -14.95 -13.67
C TYR A 100 -10.84 -13.55 -14.27
N GLU A 101 -11.73 -13.45 -15.25
CA GLU A 101 -11.92 -12.20 -16.04
C GLU A 101 -12.77 -11.11 -15.35
N TYR A 102 -13.58 -11.45 -14.35
CA TYR A 102 -14.62 -10.55 -13.81
C TYR A 102 -14.11 -9.43 -12.86
N GLU A 103 -12.81 -9.33 -12.63
CA GLU A 103 -12.07 -8.34 -11.81
C GLU A 103 -12.42 -8.18 -10.32
N ASN A 104 -13.62 -8.58 -9.90
CA ASN A 104 -14.19 -8.28 -8.59
C ASN A 104 -14.13 -9.49 -7.66
N THR A 105 -13.60 -9.30 -6.45
CA THR A 105 -13.94 -10.16 -5.30
C THR A 105 -14.78 -9.34 -4.31
N TRP A 106 -15.36 -9.98 -3.30
CA TRP A 106 -16.14 -9.27 -2.27
C TRP A 106 -15.88 -9.82 -0.87
N CYS A 107 -16.09 -9.00 0.14
CA CYS A 107 -15.95 -9.37 1.54
C CYS A 107 -16.74 -8.43 2.46
N VAL A 108 -17.13 -8.94 3.63
CA VAL A 108 -17.79 -8.15 4.69
C VAL A 108 -16.77 -7.53 5.66
N HIS A 109 -15.58 -8.11 5.76
CA HIS A 109 -14.46 -7.62 6.57
C HIS A 109 -13.78 -6.43 5.90
N TYR A 110 -13.67 -5.31 6.62
CA TYR A 110 -13.04 -4.09 6.12
C TYR A 110 -11.95 -3.52 7.04
N HIS A 111 -11.56 -4.23 8.11
CA HIS A 111 -10.57 -3.74 9.06
C HIS A 111 -9.18 -3.61 8.43
N ALA A 112 -8.41 -2.62 8.90
CA ALA A 112 -7.05 -2.31 8.43
C ALA A 112 -6.13 -3.54 8.32
N SER A 113 -6.20 -4.48 9.28
CA SER A 113 -5.38 -5.70 9.31
C SER A 113 -5.68 -6.65 8.13
N PHE A 114 -6.91 -6.67 7.64
CA PHE A 114 -7.29 -7.41 6.44
C PHE A 114 -7.03 -6.61 5.17
N ILE A 115 -7.27 -5.29 5.19
CA ILE A 115 -6.93 -4.38 4.08
C ILE A 115 -5.43 -4.44 3.75
N CYS A 116 -4.53 -4.45 4.74
CA CYS A 116 -3.09 -4.61 4.47
C CYS A 116 -2.75 -5.98 3.86
N ARG A 117 -3.45 -7.06 4.22
CA ARG A 117 -3.26 -8.38 3.59
C ARG A 117 -3.70 -8.38 2.11
N LEU A 118 -4.75 -7.63 1.78
CA LEU A 118 -5.21 -7.44 0.41
C LEU A 118 -4.21 -6.60 -0.40
N PHE A 119 -3.71 -5.48 0.16
CA PHE A 119 -2.63 -4.69 -0.46
C PHE A 119 -1.36 -5.51 -0.68
N TYR A 120 -0.91 -6.29 0.32
CA TYR A 120 0.28 -7.14 0.23
C TYR A 120 0.20 -8.21 -0.86
N GLU A 121 -1.02 -8.59 -1.28
CA GLU A 121 -1.28 -9.49 -2.40
C GLU A 121 -1.94 -8.78 -3.60
N GLY A 122 -1.59 -7.50 -3.84
CA GLY A 122 -1.82 -6.81 -5.10
C GLY A 122 -3.27 -6.38 -5.41
N PHE A 123 -4.22 -6.59 -4.49
CA PHE A 123 -5.60 -6.11 -4.65
C PHE A 123 -5.69 -4.60 -4.43
N ILE A 124 -6.62 -3.94 -5.12
CA ILE A 124 -7.06 -2.57 -4.81
C ILE A 124 -8.43 -2.66 -4.08
N PRO A 125 -8.50 -2.45 -2.76
CA PRO A 125 -9.75 -2.52 -2.01
C PRO A 125 -10.58 -1.24 -2.18
N VAL A 126 -11.78 -1.37 -2.75
CA VAL A 126 -12.77 -0.27 -2.85
C VAL A 126 -14.07 -0.70 -2.20
N ALA A 127 -14.72 0.14 -1.39
CA ALA A 127 -16.00 -0.25 -0.78
C ALA A 127 -17.21 0.05 -1.68
N SER A 128 -18.23 -0.80 -1.55
CA SER A 128 -19.50 -0.72 -2.28
C SER A 128 -20.67 -0.77 -1.32
N LYS A 129 -21.72 -0.02 -1.64
CA LYS A 129 -22.92 0.13 -0.81
C LYS A 129 -24.06 -0.70 -1.38
N GLN A 130 -24.34 -1.83 -0.73
CA GLN A 130 -25.45 -2.70 -1.06
C GLN A 130 -26.74 -2.23 -0.39
N LYS A 131 -27.88 -2.50 -1.04
CA LYS A 131 -29.21 -2.43 -0.42
C LYS A 131 -29.65 -3.87 -0.16
N VAL A 132 -29.92 -4.21 1.08
CA VAL A 132 -30.42 -5.53 1.48
C VAL A 132 -31.86 -5.37 1.91
N GLN A 133 -32.77 -6.10 1.26
CA GLN A 133 -34.19 -6.11 1.59
C GLN A 133 -34.48 -7.31 2.48
N ILE A 134 -34.96 -7.04 3.71
CA ILE A 134 -35.32 -8.05 4.70
C ILE A 134 -36.82 -7.89 4.98
N ILE A 135 -37.56 -8.99 5.01
CA ILE A 135 -38.98 -8.98 5.38
C ILE A 135 -39.08 -9.14 6.89
N GLU A 136 -39.65 -8.15 7.57
CA GLU A 136 -39.88 -8.16 9.02
C GLU A 136 -41.35 -7.80 9.28
N ASN A 137 -42.06 -8.63 10.05
CA ASN A 137 -43.49 -8.46 10.32
C ASN A 137 -44.34 -8.32 9.04
N HIS A 138 -44.00 -9.10 8.01
CA HIS A 138 -44.54 -9.06 6.64
C HIS A 138 -44.22 -7.79 5.81
N GLU A 139 -43.54 -6.78 6.37
CA GLU A 139 -43.15 -5.55 5.66
C GLU A 139 -41.68 -5.60 5.17
N PRO A 140 -41.37 -5.10 3.96
CA PRO A 140 -40.01 -5.08 3.42
C PRO A 140 -39.20 -3.89 3.95
N LYS A 141 -38.27 -4.14 4.88
CA LYS A 141 -37.28 -3.16 5.34
C LYS A 141 -36.04 -3.18 4.45
N ILE A 142 -35.51 -2.00 4.12
CA ILE A 142 -34.29 -1.84 3.30
C ILE A 142 -33.13 -1.38 4.18
N TYR A 143 -32.21 -2.30 4.46
CA TYR A 143 -30.96 -2.03 5.14
C TYR A 143 -29.87 -1.62 4.15
N LYS A 144 -28.93 -0.80 4.62
CA LYS A 144 -27.79 -0.30 3.85
C LYS A 144 -26.54 -1.00 4.34
N GLU A 145 -26.05 -1.94 3.55
CA GLU A 145 -24.85 -2.70 3.89
C GLU A 145 -23.64 -2.17 3.13
N TYR A 146 -22.48 -2.24 3.75
CA TYR A 146 -21.22 -1.87 3.13
C TYR A 146 -20.32 -3.09 3.00
N LEU A 147 -19.95 -3.41 1.77
CA LEU A 147 -19.00 -4.46 1.45
C LEU A 147 -17.69 -3.83 1.00
N LEU A 148 -16.58 -4.50 1.27
CA LEU A 148 -15.33 -4.23 0.59
C LEU A 148 -15.28 -5.10 -0.68
N ILE A 149 -14.88 -4.51 -1.80
CA ILE A 149 -14.78 -5.13 -3.12
C ILE A 149 -13.32 -5.09 -3.57
N PRO A 150 -12.47 -6.05 -3.17
CA PRO A 150 -11.08 -6.07 -3.58
C PRO A 150 -10.96 -6.38 -5.07
N LYS A 151 -10.44 -5.40 -5.82
CA LYS A 151 -10.20 -5.49 -7.26
C LYS A 151 -8.90 -6.22 -7.52
N ILE A 152 -8.96 -7.30 -8.30
CA ILE A 152 -7.76 -7.97 -8.82
C ILE A 152 -7.31 -7.36 -10.17
N HIS A 153 -8.28 -6.90 -10.97
CA HIS A 153 -8.16 -6.38 -12.35
C HIS A 153 -7.60 -7.40 -13.36
N PHE A 154 -8.32 -7.60 -14.46
CA PHE A 154 -7.92 -8.52 -15.54
C PHE A 154 -6.84 -7.89 -16.43
N ILE A 155 -6.94 -6.57 -16.66
CA ILE A 155 -5.90 -5.74 -17.28
C ILE A 155 -5.51 -4.62 -16.30
N ARG A 156 -4.22 -4.55 -15.96
CA ARG A 156 -3.67 -3.53 -15.06
C ARG A 156 -2.95 -2.43 -15.85
N SER A 157 -3.09 -1.19 -15.41
CA SER A 157 -2.35 -0.04 -15.94
C SER A 157 -1.07 0.15 -15.13
N CYS A 158 0.07 -0.19 -15.72
CA CYS A 158 1.36 -0.21 -15.00
C CYS A 158 2.49 0.39 -15.85
N MET A 159 3.55 0.85 -15.18
CA MET A 159 4.83 1.19 -15.82
C MET A 159 5.98 1.11 -14.82
N HIS A 160 7.23 1.04 -15.31
CA HIS A 160 8.39 1.39 -14.49
C HIS A 160 8.46 2.93 -14.37
N PRO A 161 8.78 3.53 -13.21
CA PRO A 161 8.66 4.98 -13.02
C PRO A 161 9.45 5.84 -14.02
N SER A 162 10.59 5.34 -14.54
CA SER A 162 11.38 6.04 -15.56
C SER A 162 10.71 6.17 -16.94
N GLU A 163 9.66 5.39 -17.22
CA GLU A 163 8.95 5.37 -18.52
C GLU A 163 8.01 6.59 -18.71
N ILE A 164 7.89 7.44 -17.69
CA ILE A 164 7.02 8.62 -17.64
C ILE A 164 7.25 9.60 -18.81
N HIS A 165 6.21 9.85 -19.61
CA HIS A 165 6.25 10.87 -20.66
C HIS A 165 6.03 12.28 -20.09
N ILE A 166 7.12 13.02 -19.88
CA ILE A 166 7.08 14.40 -19.36
C ILE A 166 7.05 15.43 -20.50
N SER A 167 5.85 15.92 -20.82
CA SER A 167 5.63 16.93 -21.87
C SER A 167 6.33 18.28 -21.60
N LYS A 168 6.63 19.03 -22.68
CA LYS A 168 7.20 20.40 -22.61
C LYS A 168 6.35 21.36 -21.74
N LYS A 169 5.02 21.18 -21.73
CA LYS A 169 4.06 21.96 -20.93
C LYS A 169 4.26 21.74 -19.42
N VAL A 170 4.48 20.49 -19.00
CA VAL A 170 4.80 20.15 -17.60
C VAL A 170 6.15 20.75 -17.21
N LYS A 171 7.20 20.58 -18.04
CA LYS A 171 8.54 21.14 -17.77
C LYS A 171 8.56 22.67 -17.65
N LYS A 172 7.64 23.39 -18.31
CA LYS A 172 7.46 24.85 -18.12
C LYS A 172 6.70 25.20 -16.84
N LYS A 173 5.64 24.45 -16.49
CA LYS A 173 4.77 24.77 -15.35
C LYS A 173 5.32 24.34 -13.98
N CYS A 174 6.13 23.29 -13.90
CA CYS A 174 6.50 22.67 -12.61
C CYS A 174 7.27 23.56 -11.62
N LYS A 175 7.87 24.68 -12.07
CA LYS A 175 8.66 25.61 -11.23
C LYS A 175 7.96 26.16 -9.99
N GLN A 176 6.63 26.29 -10.02
CA GLN A 176 5.84 26.89 -8.93
C GLN A 176 5.13 25.85 -8.05
N PHE A 177 5.42 24.56 -8.26
CA PHE A 177 4.79 23.45 -7.56
C PHE A 177 5.81 22.72 -6.70
N TYR A 178 5.36 22.19 -5.57
CA TYR A 178 6.15 21.39 -4.65
C TYR A 178 5.43 20.09 -4.33
N ILE A 179 6.19 19.01 -4.15
CA ILE A 179 5.68 17.74 -3.67
C ILE A 179 6.05 17.56 -2.18
N THR A 180 5.12 17.04 -1.40
CA THR A 180 5.38 16.46 -0.07
C THR A 180 4.83 15.03 -0.02
N ILE A 181 5.27 14.26 0.98
CA ILE A 181 4.84 12.88 1.21
C ILE A 181 4.44 12.75 2.68
N ASN A 182 3.28 12.18 2.94
CA ASN A 182 2.69 11.96 4.26
C ASN A 182 2.47 13.25 5.09
N LYS A 183 2.33 14.43 4.45
CA LYS A 183 2.23 15.72 5.18
C LYS A 183 0.80 16.12 5.56
N ASP A 184 -0.19 15.81 4.71
CA ASP A 184 -1.59 16.23 4.91
C ASP A 184 -2.56 15.15 4.41
N PHE A 185 -2.53 13.98 5.06
CA PHE A 185 -3.43 12.87 4.75
C PHE A 185 -4.90 13.25 4.83
N ASP A 186 -5.30 14.00 5.87
CA ASP A 186 -6.69 14.42 6.05
C ASP A 186 -7.13 15.43 4.98
N GLY A 187 -6.28 16.39 4.60
CA GLY A 187 -6.53 17.32 3.49
C GLY A 187 -6.58 16.64 2.12
N VAL A 188 -5.81 15.56 1.92
CA VAL A 188 -5.88 14.72 0.72
C VAL A 188 -7.17 13.90 0.67
N VAL A 189 -7.54 13.21 1.76
CA VAL A 189 -8.83 12.52 1.90
C VAL A 189 -9.98 13.48 1.63
N LYS A 190 -9.96 14.66 2.25
CA LYS A 190 -10.95 15.72 2.05
C LYS A 190 -11.02 16.15 0.58
N GLY A 191 -9.88 16.38 -0.07
CA GLY A 191 -9.82 16.76 -1.49
C GLY A 191 -10.37 15.68 -2.44
N ILE A 192 -10.17 14.40 -2.13
CA ILE A 192 -10.77 13.27 -2.86
C ILE A 192 -12.29 13.28 -2.71
N VAL A 193 -12.79 13.42 -1.47
CA VAL A 193 -14.25 13.42 -1.18
C VAL A 193 -14.94 14.67 -1.75
N GLU A 194 -14.31 15.83 -1.70
CA GLU A 194 -14.77 17.05 -2.37
C GLU A 194 -14.87 16.85 -3.90
N LYS A 195 -13.93 16.11 -4.50
CA LYS A 195 -13.82 15.98 -5.96
C LYS A 195 -14.74 14.91 -6.56
N HIS A 196 -14.98 13.81 -5.83
CA HIS A 196 -15.67 12.61 -6.35
C HIS A 196 -16.90 12.21 -5.50
N GLY A 197 -17.20 12.92 -4.42
CA GLY A 197 -18.07 12.43 -3.35
C GLY A 197 -17.42 11.30 -2.56
N GLN A 198 -18.19 10.64 -1.68
CA GLN A 198 -17.71 9.44 -0.97
C GLN A 198 -17.37 8.31 -1.96
N ASN A 199 -18.22 8.07 -2.96
CA ASN A 199 -18.07 7.04 -4.00
C ASN A 199 -17.79 5.63 -3.44
N TRP A 200 -16.52 5.29 -3.23
CA TRP A 200 -16.06 4.07 -2.53
C TRP A 200 -15.24 4.36 -1.25
N LEU A 201 -14.72 5.57 -1.10
CA LEU A 201 -13.95 6.03 0.06
C LEU A 201 -14.92 6.56 1.13
N TYR A 202 -15.78 5.67 1.64
CA TYR A 202 -16.70 5.96 2.75
C TYR A 202 -15.94 6.24 4.05
N PRO A 203 -16.54 6.94 5.05
CA PRO A 203 -15.86 7.31 6.30
C PRO A 203 -15.15 6.15 7.00
N PHE A 204 -15.77 4.97 7.08
CA PHE A 204 -15.12 3.79 7.68
C PHE A 204 -13.87 3.33 6.93
N ILE A 205 -13.80 3.47 5.59
CA ILE A 205 -12.57 3.20 4.83
C ILE A 205 -11.53 4.30 5.07
N GLN A 206 -11.94 5.56 5.23
CA GLN A 206 -11.03 6.66 5.59
C GLN A 206 -10.38 6.40 6.96
N GLU A 207 -11.16 5.96 7.94
CA GLU A 207 -10.68 5.57 9.27
C GLU A 207 -9.72 4.36 9.22
N GLU A 208 -10.07 3.29 8.51
CA GLU A 208 -9.21 2.10 8.39
C GLU A 208 -7.92 2.41 7.60
N PHE A 209 -7.99 3.19 6.52
CA PHE A 209 -6.79 3.68 5.82
C PHE A 209 -5.92 4.57 6.73
N LYS A 210 -6.53 5.41 7.57
CA LYS A 210 -5.82 6.26 8.54
C LYS A 210 -5.08 5.42 9.59
N LYS A 211 -5.66 4.32 10.08
CA LYS A 211 -4.97 3.38 10.99
C LYS A 211 -3.71 2.77 10.37
N ILE A 212 -3.69 2.54 9.05
CA ILE A 212 -2.52 2.05 8.31
C ILE A 212 -1.48 3.18 8.13
N PHE A 213 -1.93 4.37 7.74
CA PHE A 213 -1.09 5.56 7.57
C PHE A 213 -0.37 5.96 8.87
N GLU A 214 -1.11 5.99 9.98
CA GLU A 214 -0.60 6.26 11.33
C GLU A 214 0.18 5.08 11.94
N LYS A 215 0.40 3.99 11.18
CA LYS A 215 1.11 2.77 11.61
C LYS A 215 0.55 2.13 12.89
N LYS A 216 -0.72 2.36 13.19
CA LYS A 216 -1.48 1.71 14.28
C LYS A 216 -1.82 0.26 13.94
N VAL A 217 -1.88 -0.08 12.65
CA VAL A 217 -1.99 -1.45 12.15
C VAL A 217 -0.98 -1.63 11.02
N ASN A 218 -0.09 -2.61 11.17
CA ASN A 218 0.97 -2.91 10.21
C ASN A 218 0.87 -4.38 9.78
N TYR A 219 1.30 -4.69 8.56
CA TYR A 219 1.44 -6.08 8.08
C TYR A 219 2.58 -6.15 7.07
N LYS A 220 3.62 -6.93 7.39
CA LYS A 220 4.86 -7.04 6.58
C LYS A 220 5.40 -5.64 6.23
N ASN A 221 5.70 -5.37 4.96
CA ASN A 221 6.23 -4.09 4.47
C ASN A 221 5.16 -3.20 3.78
N VAL A 222 3.86 -3.40 4.08
CA VAL A 222 2.79 -2.54 3.58
C VAL A 222 2.78 -1.20 4.31
N GLN A 223 2.77 -0.09 3.58
CA GLN A 223 2.55 1.24 4.13
C GLN A 223 1.51 2.00 3.28
N MET A 224 0.65 2.78 3.95
CA MET A 224 -0.30 3.71 3.33
C MET A 224 0.31 5.11 3.31
N HIS A 225 0.09 5.85 2.23
CA HIS A 225 0.68 7.16 2.01
C HIS A 225 -0.33 8.17 1.47
N SER A 226 -0.12 9.43 1.84
CA SER A 226 -0.60 10.58 1.07
C SER A 226 0.56 11.19 0.29
N VAL A 227 0.26 11.64 -0.92
CA VAL A 227 1.17 12.44 -1.75
C VAL A 227 0.47 13.77 -1.99
N GLU A 228 1.11 14.87 -1.63
CA GLU A 228 0.54 16.21 -1.74
C GLU A 228 1.26 17.02 -2.81
N LEU A 229 0.51 17.74 -3.64
CA LEU A 229 1.05 18.75 -4.54
C LEU A 229 0.59 20.15 -4.11
N TRP A 230 1.56 20.96 -3.73
CA TRP A 230 1.38 22.35 -3.32
C TRP A 230 1.67 23.30 -4.48
N TYR A 231 0.95 24.41 -4.53
CA TYR A 231 1.33 25.59 -5.31
C TYR A 231 1.35 26.75 -4.33
N GLU A 232 2.49 27.44 -4.22
CA GLU A 232 2.75 28.30 -3.05
C GLU A 232 2.50 27.47 -1.77
N ASP A 233 1.48 27.80 -0.97
CA ASP A 233 1.04 27.01 0.20
C ASP A 233 -0.39 26.45 0.07
N GLU A 234 -1.01 26.52 -1.10
CA GLU A 234 -2.28 25.87 -1.39
C GLU A 234 -2.08 24.38 -1.74
N LEU A 235 -2.83 23.48 -1.10
CA LEU A 235 -2.94 22.07 -1.51
C LEU A 235 -3.80 21.97 -2.79
N VAL A 236 -3.14 21.88 -3.95
CA VAL A 236 -3.80 21.99 -5.28
C VAL A 236 -4.00 20.68 -6.02
N ALA A 237 -3.33 19.61 -5.60
CA ALA A 237 -3.65 18.23 -5.94
C ALA A 237 -3.12 17.30 -4.83
N GLY A 238 -3.57 16.04 -4.86
CA GLY A 238 -3.01 15.00 -4.01
C GLY A 238 -3.59 13.63 -4.35
N GLU A 239 -2.93 12.57 -3.90
CA GLU A 239 -3.42 11.20 -4.02
C GLU A 239 -3.13 10.38 -2.76
N LEU A 240 -3.96 9.36 -2.53
CA LEU A 240 -3.65 8.24 -1.65
C LEU A 240 -3.05 7.11 -2.48
N GLY A 241 -2.02 6.49 -1.93
CA GLY A 241 -1.39 5.30 -2.49
C GLY A 241 -0.81 4.42 -1.40
N ASN A 242 -0.42 3.20 -1.75
CA ASN A 242 0.26 2.29 -0.83
C ASN A 242 1.57 1.79 -1.44
N THR A 243 2.53 1.45 -0.58
CA THR A 243 3.74 0.72 -0.99
C THR A 243 3.70 -0.73 -0.51
N VAL A 244 4.33 -1.61 -1.28
CA VAL A 244 4.63 -3.00 -0.90
C VAL A 244 6.02 -3.33 -1.47
N GLY A 245 7.06 -3.20 -0.64
CA GLY A 245 8.44 -3.18 -1.13
C GLY A 245 8.63 -2.08 -2.18
N SER A 246 9.25 -2.44 -3.31
CA SER A 246 9.56 -1.58 -4.45
C SER A 246 8.39 -1.36 -5.42
N ILE A 247 7.16 -1.61 -4.96
CA ILE A 247 5.91 -1.35 -5.68
C ILE A 247 5.21 -0.15 -5.03
N TYR A 248 4.75 0.79 -5.83
CA TYR A 248 3.83 1.85 -5.41
C TYR A 248 2.52 1.74 -6.21
N THR A 249 1.38 1.71 -5.52
CA THR A 249 0.04 1.65 -6.11
C THR A 249 -0.70 2.96 -5.85
N SER A 250 -1.06 3.68 -6.92
CA SER A 250 -1.94 4.86 -6.85
C SER A 250 -3.40 4.43 -6.71
N LEU A 251 -4.07 4.75 -5.59
CA LEU A 251 -5.44 4.32 -5.31
C LEU A 251 -6.48 5.33 -5.82
N THR A 252 -6.35 6.60 -5.45
CA THR A 252 -7.26 7.68 -5.86
C THR A 252 -6.68 9.05 -5.53
N GLY A 253 -7.06 10.08 -6.28
CA GLY A 253 -6.56 11.44 -6.09
C GLY A 253 -7.47 12.51 -6.68
N PHE A 254 -7.10 13.76 -6.46
CA PHE A 254 -7.86 14.95 -6.87
C PHE A 254 -6.94 16.03 -7.43
N GLN A 255 -7.52 17.01 -8.12
CA GLN A 255 -6.85 18.27 -8.46
C GLN A 255 -7.85 19.43 -8.41
N ARG A 256 -7.39 20.56 -7.86
CA ARG A 256 -8.09 21.86 -7.82
C ARG A 256 -7.55 22.82 -8.89
N LYS A 257 -6.24 22.76 -9.21
CA LYS A 257 -5.57 23.69 -10.16
C LYS A 257 -5.26 23.04 -11.51
N SER A 258 -5.38 23.81 -12.61
CA SER A 258 -5.21 23.28 -13.97
C SER A 258 -3.79 22.76 -14.24
N SER A 259 -3.71 21.50 -14.70
CA SER A 259 -2.48 20.71 -14.92
C SER A 259 -1.78 20.21 -13.65
N ALA A 260 -2.34 20.42 -12.45
CA ALA A 260 -1.73 19.96 -11.21
C ALA A 260 -1.58 18.43 -11.16
N GLY A 261 -2.63 17.67 -11.50
CA GLY A 261 -2.56 16.20 -11.50
C GLY A 261 -1.46 15.64 -12.42
N THR A 262 -1.27 16.23 -13.62
CA THR A 262 -0.18 15.81 -14.52
C THR A 262 1.20 16.18 -13.98
N ILE A 263 1.33 17.31 -13.27
CA ILE A 263 2.59 17.73 -12.62
C ILE A 263 2.92 16.80 -11.44
N GLN A 264 1.93 16.47 -10.60
CA GLN A 264 2.03 15.49 -9.52
C GLN A 264 2.52 14.15 -10.05
N LEU A 265 1.85 13.59 -11.06
CA LEU A 265 2.24 12.30 -11.63
C LEU A 265 3.66 12.33 -12.22
N CYS A 266 4.07 13.43 -12.87
CA CYS A 266 5.45 13.56 -13.37
C CYS A 266 6.51 13.74 -12.26
N ALA A 267 6.16 14.38 -11.15
CA ALA A 267 7.06 14.55 -10.00
C ALA A 267 7.17 13.25 -9.19
N LEU A 268 6.05 12.60 -8.92
CA LEU A 268 5.95 11.31 -8.25
C LEU A 268 6.70 10.22 -9.03
N ALA A 269 6.59 10.17 -10.36
CA ALA A 269 7.38 9.27 -11.19
C ALA A 269 8.89 9.39 -10.93
N LYS A 270 9.39 10.63 -10.90
CA LYS A 270 10.82 10.92 -10.71
C LYS A 270 11.28 10.69 -9.27
N LEU A 271 10.37 10.86 -8.30
CA LEU A 271 10.60 10.49 -6.91
C LEU A 271 10.73 8.96 -6.75
N LEU A 272 9.79 8.21 -7.30
CA LEU A 272 9.76 6.74 -7.31
C LEU A 272 11.00 6.16 -8.03
N GLU A 273 11.38 6.73 -9.18
CA GLU A 273 12.60 6.36 -9.92
C GLU A 273 13.87 6.60 -9.10
N HIS A 274 14.00 7.77 -8.46
CA HIS A 274 15.11 8.09 -7.56
C HIS A 274 15.16 7.13 -6.35
N GLN A 275 14.00 6.67 -5.87
CA GLN A 275 13.85 5.70 -4.79
C GLN A 275 13.83 4.24 -5.25
N LYS A 276 14.21 3.98 -6.52
CA LYS A 276 14.40 2.64 -7.11
C LYS A 276 13.16 1.76 -7.14
N PHE A 277 11.96 2.33 -7.05
CA PHE A 277 10.71 1.60 -7.22
C PHE A 277 10.66 0.95 -8.61
N GLN A 278 10.40 -0.35 -8.63
CA GLN A 278 10.46 -1.20 -9.83
C GLN A 278 9.11 -1.25 -10.59
N LEU A 279 8.01 -0.95 -9.90
CA LEU A 279 6.67 -0.99 -10.47
C LEU A 279 5.82 0.14 -9.90
N TRP A 280 5.28 0.98 -10.79
CA TRP A 280 4.17 1.86 -10.49
C TRP A 280 2.89 1.25 -11.06
N ASP A 281 2.01 0.83 -10.16
CA ASP A 281 0.66 0.37 -10.44
C ASP A 281 -0.32 1.54 -10.35
N LEU A 282 -1.05 1.77 -11.43
CA LEU A 282 -2.08 2.82 -11.53
C LEU A 282 -3.50 2.21 -11.45
N GLY A 283 -3.65 0.92 -11.17
CA GLY A 283 -4.94 0.22 -11.14
C GLY A 283 -5.60 0.15 -12.51
N MET A 284 -6.88 0.53 -12.60
CA MET A 284 -7.64 0.56 -13.85
C MET A 284 -7.07 1.58 -14.85
N LEU A 285 -6.96 1.16 -16.11
CA LEU A 285 -6.52 1.99 -17.23
C LEU A 285 -7.50 3.13 -17.54
N LEU A 286 -6.95 4.31 -17.84
CA LEU A 286 -7.70 5.50 -18.29
C LEU A 286 -6.91 6.19 -19.42
N PRO A 287 -7.54 6.89 -20.39
CA PRO A 287 -6.84 7.43 -21.57
C PRO A 287 -5.62 8.30 -21.24
N TYR A 288 -5.73 9.20 -20.26
CA TYR A 288 -4.62 10.06 -19.83
C TYR A 288 -3.42 9.30 -19.24
N LYS A 289 -3.62 8.05 -18.78
CA LYS A 289 -2.53 7.21 -18.28
C LYS A 289 -1.65 6.73 -19.44
N LYS A 290 -2.25 6.38 -20.58
CA LYS A 290 -1.50 6.08 -21.82
C LYS A 290 -0.70 7.28 -22.30
N GLU A 291 -1.27 8.49 -22.24
CA GLU A 291 -0.59 9.74 -22.62
C GLU A 291 0.68 10.03 -21.80
N ILE A 292 0.74 9.56 -20.54
CA ILE A 292 1.93 9.69 -19.68
C ILE A 292 2.85 8.45 -19.71
N GLY A 293 2.56 7.45 -20.55
CA GLY A 293 3.43 6.28 -20.77
C GLY A 293 2.98 4.96 -20.10
N SER A 294 1.83 4.92 -19.42
CA SER A 294 1.35 3.68 -18.78
C SER A 294 1.03 2.62 -19.83
N LYS A 295 1.38 1.36 -19.54
CA LYS A 295 1.09 0.20 -20.37
C LYS A 295 -0.06 -0.61 -19.79
N GLU A 296 -0.78 -1.31 -20.67
CA GLU A 296 -1.64 -2.43 -20.29
C GLU A 296 -0.75 -3.64 -20.05
N ILE A 297 -0.92 -4.32 -18.92
CA ILE A 297 -0.37 -5.65 -18.66
C ILE A 297 -1.47 -6.59 -18.19
N SER A 298 -1.33 -7.88 -18.50
CA SER A 298 -2.29 -8.90 -18.06
C SER A 298 -2.26 -9.09 -16.54
N MET A 299 -3.34 -9.62 -15.94
CA MET A 299 -3.36 -10.02 -14.54
C MET A 299 -2.17 -10.92 -14.17
N LYS A 300 -1.86 -11.91 -15.03
CA LYS A 300 -0.72 -12.82 -14.84
C LYS A 300 0.62 -12.07 -14.81
N GLU A 301 0.88 -11.22 -15.79
CA GLU A 301 2.11 -10.43 -15.84
C GLU A 301 2.22 -9.44 -14.67
N PHE A 302 1.10 -8.85 -14.24
CA PHE A 302 1.05 -8.03 -13.03
C PHE A 302 1.47 -8.84 -11.81
N PHE A 303 0.93 -10.04 -11.61
CA PHE A 303 1.30 -10.87 -10.45
C PHE A 303 2.71 -11.45 -10.51
N GLU A 304 3.24 -11.77 -11.69
CA GLU A 304 4.65 -12.15 -11.86
C GLU A 304 5.59 -10.99 -11.44
N ARG A 305 5.32 -9.77 -11.93
CA ARG A 305 6.07 -8.56 -11.54
C ARG A 305 5.88 -8.25 -10.03
N HIS A 306 4.65 -8.30 -9.53
CA HIS A 306 4.31 -7.99 -8.15
C HIS A 306 4.99 -8.97 -7.17
N ARG A 307 4.95 -10.27 -7.44
CA ARG A 307 5.62 -11.28 -6.60
C ARG A 307 7.14 -11.14 -6.59
N LYS A 308 7.74 -10.68 -7.70
CA LYS A 308 9.17 -10.35 -7.75
C LYS A 308 9.53 -9.10 -6.94
N PHE A 309 8.66 -8.08 -6.93
CA PHE A 309 8.99 -6.76 -6.40
C PHE A 309 8.48 -6.50 -4.96
N LYS A 310 7.49 -7.26 -4.45
CA LYS A 310 6.96 -7.13 -3.07
C LYS A 310 7.97 -7.46 -1.97
N TYR A 311 9.09 -8.11 -2.33
CA TYR A 311 10.19 -8.50 -1.44
C TYR A 311 11.47 -7.64 -1.59
N ILE A 312 11.49 -6.67 -2.50
CA ILE A 312 12.62 -5.74 -2.64
C ILE A 312 12.27 -4.48 -1.87
N ASP A 313 13.02 -4.12 -0.83
CA ASP A 313 12.70 -2.94 -0.03
C ASP A 313 13.01 -1.62 -0.75
N SER A 314 12.19 -0.60 -0.50
CA SER A 314 12.36 0.77 -0.99
C SER A 314 11.74 1.74 0.01
N GLU A 315 12.41 2.86 0.26
CA GLU A 315 11.92 3.88 1.20
C GLU A 315 11.21 4.99 0.43
N PHE A 316 9.97 5.31 0.81
CA PHE A 316 9.14 6.32 0.15
C PHE A 316 9.00 7.58 1.02
N LYS A 317 9.66 8.66 0.61
CA LYS A 317 9.71 9.98 1.29
C LYS A 317 10.17 11.07 0.33
N VAL A 318 10.10 12.35 0.70
CA VAL A 318 10.85 13.38 -0.02
C VAL A 318 12.35 13.30 0.37
N PRO A 319 13.31 13.36 -0.58
CA PRO A 319 14.72 13.39 -0.25
C PRO A 319 15.18 14.80 0.16
N PHE A 320 16.10 14.86 1.13
CA PHE A 320 16.81 16.05 1.63
C PHE A 320 15.98 17.15 2.33
N MET A 321 14.68 17.28 2.05
CA MET A 321 13.79 18.31 2.61
C MET A 321 12.36 17.76 2.76
N ASP A 322 11.54 18.34 3.64
CA ASP A 322 10.13 17.94 3.81
C ASP A 322 9.24 18.30 2.60
N LYS A 323 9.60 19.35 1.86
CA LYS A 323 8.88 19.93 0.70
C LYS A 323 9.89 20.21 -0.41
N LEU A 324 9.73 19.59 -1.58
CA LEU A 324 10.70 19.68 -2.69
C LEU A 324 10.06 20.25 -3.95
N ASN A 325 10.71 21.22 -4.59
CA ASN A 325 10.22 21.83 -5.82
C ASN A 325 10.17 20.80 -6.96
N CYS A 326 9.03 20.68 -7.64
CA CYS A 326 8.84 19.71 -8.70
C CYS A 326 9.80 19.91 -9.89
N ALA A 327 10.36 21.11 -10.08
CA ALA A 327 11.38 21.36 -11.10
C ALA A 327 12.74 20.69 -10.79
N VAL A 328 13.08 20.42 -9.53
CA VAL A 328 14.26 19.60 -9.17
C VAL A 328 14.09 18.20 -9.77
N LEU A 329 13.02 17.50 -9.36
CA LEU A 329 12.71 16.14 -9.79
C LEU A 329 12.49 16.03 -11.32
N ILE A 330 11.78 16.98 -11.93
CA ILE A 330 11.35 16.91 -13.34
C ILE A 330 12.41 17.39 -14.34
N ARG A 331 13.36 18.24 -13.90
CA ARG A 331 14.37 18.85 -14.79
C ARG A 331 15.82 18.61 -14.39
N GLY A 332 16.10 18.02 -13.23
CA GLY A 332 17.47 17.86 -12.72
C GLY A 332 18.13 19.19 -12.38
N LEU A 333 17.37 20.14 -11.84
CA LEU A 333 17.92 21.37 -11.28
C LEU A 333 18.58 21.09 -9.93
N ASP A 334 19.56 21.91 -9.57
CA ASP A 334 20.14 21.90 -8.23
C ASP A 334 19.04 22.18 -7.19
N PRO A 335 18.91 21.37 -6.12
CA PRO A 335 17.97 21.65 -5.03
C PRO A 335 18.13 23.04 -4.43
N SER A 336 19.33 23.62 -4.45
CA SER A 336 19.67 24.94 -3.89
C SER A 336 19.47 26.11 -4.88
N ASP A 337 18.99 25.88 -6.12
CA ASP A 337 18.75 26.94 -7.11
C ASP A 337 17.73 27.98 -6.58
N PRO A 338 18.14 29.23 -6.32
CA PRO A 338 17.26 30.26 -5.75
C PRO A 338 16.14 30.68 -6.71
N THR A 339 16.23 30.35 -8.01
CA THR A 339 15.15 30.60 -8.99
C THR A 339 13.99 29.61 -8.89
N ILE A 340 14.11 28.59 -8.02
CA ILE A 340 13.06 27.62 -7.67
C ILE A 340 12.86 27.48 -6.14
N GLN A 341 13.62 28.21 -5.33
CA GLN A 341 13.39 28.39 -3.88
C GLN A 341 13.11 29.86 -3.52
N PRO A 342 11.94 30.42 -3.86
CA PRO A 342 11.47 31.66 -3.27
C PRO A 342 11.19 31.44 -1.78
N ASN A 343 12.05 32.03 -0.94
CA ASN A 343 11.93 32.18 0.51
C ASN A 343 12.10 30.88 1.34
N LEU A 344 13.35 30.49 1.57
CA LEU A 344 13.77 29.95 2.88
C LEU A 344 14.28 31.11 3.75
N THR A 345 13.35 31.81 4.41
CA THR A 345 13.59 32.90 5.37
C THR A 345 12.51 32.89 6.43
#